data_AF-A0A837F981-F1
#
_entry.id   AF-A0A837F981-F1
#
_cell.length_a   1.000
_cell.length_b   1.000
_cell.length_c   1.000
_cell.angle_alpha   90.00
_cell.angle_beta   90.00
_cell.angle_gamma   90.00
#
_symmetry.space_group_name_H-M   'P 1'
#
loop_
_entity.id
_entity.type
_entity.pdbx_description
1 polymer ?
#
loop_
_entity_poly.entity_id
_entity_poly.type
_entity_poly.pdbx_seq_one_letter_code
_entity_poly.pdbx_strand_id
1 'polypeptide(L)'
;FWKLSGREAMSESFALTLTLLGTDARIDRSRLLGQPVTVTIPTQSLLTPRYINGKVTRVAVSAVELTGTRYAVYQLTVEPDLWPMKRDRNLRIFQGQTVPQIVKTLLGEHQVNLEDKLTGSYRVWDYCVQYQESSLDFISRLMELEGIAYYFSHEADKHTLVLTDAATQHQPFSGYEVIPYHQTPSGGSTDEEGISQWALEDSVTPGIYSLDDYDFRKPNAWLFQAQQNPASPKPGSIDVYDWPGRFVETGHAEFYARIRQERWQVEHQQIQATATAAGIAPGH
;
A
#
# COMPACT_ATOMS: atom_id res chain seq x y z
N PHE A 1 -20.06 -8.45 12.86
CA PHE A 1 -19.14 -7.72 13.76
C PHE A 1 -19.84 -6.46 14.27
N TRP A 2 -19.34 -5.80 15.32
CA TRP A 2 -19.96 -4.57 15.83
C TRP A 2 -19.40 -3.32 15.16
N LYS A 3 -18.07 -3.24 15.01
CA LYS A 3 -17.39 -2.12 14.32
C LYS A 3 -16.13 -2.62 13.62
N LEU A 4 -15.86 -2.11 12.43
CA LEU A 4 -14.58 -2.23 11.73
C LEU A 4 -14.05 -0.83 11.47
N SER A 5 -12.77 -0.59 11.75
CA SER A 5 -12.10 0.69 11.46
C SER A 5 -10.62 0.45 11.21
N GLY A 6 -10.02 1.14 10.25
CA GLY A 6 -8.60 1.03 9.97
C GLY A 6 -8.23 1.72 8.68
N ARG A 7 -7.04 1.39 8.17
CA ARG A 7 -6.51 1.96 6.92
C ARG A 7 -5.96 0.86 6.03
N GLU A 8 -6.30 0.95 4.76
CA GLU A 8 -5.68 0.24 3.64
C GLU A 8 -5.22 1.31 2.65
N ALA A 9 -4.07 1.13 1.99
CA ALA A 9 -3.56 2.06 0.99
C ALA A 9 -2.62 1.32 0.01
N MET A 10 -2.43 1.91 -1.18
CA MET A 10 -1.41 1.45 -2.11
C MET A 10 -0.04 1.49 -1.44
N SER A 11 0.74 0.43 -1.63
CA SER A 11 2.10 0.26 -1.11
C SER A 11 2.23 0.36 0.41
N GLU A 12 1.13 0.17 1.16
CA GLU A 12 1.14 0.13 2.62
C GLU A 12 0.57 -1.20 3.13
N SER A 13 1.15 -1.71 4.21
CA SER A 13 0.59 -2.87 4.92
C SER A 13 -0.65 -2.44 5.72
N PHE A 14 -1.82 -3.01 5.40
CA PHE A 14 -3.05 -2.63 6.11
C PHE A 14 -3.00 -2.93 7.61
N ALA A 15 -3.74 -2.14 8.38
CA ALA A 15 -3.94 -2.37 9.80
C ALA A 15 -5.37 -2.00 10.18
N LEU A 16 -6.13 -3.01 10.61
CA LEU A 16 -7.55 -2.89 10.89
C LEU A 16 -7.85 -3.24 12.34
N THR A 17 -8.86 -2.59 12.90
CA THR A 17 -9.40 -2.88 14.23
C THR A 17 -10.81 -3.41 14.08
N LEU A 18 -10.98 -4.70 14.39
CA LEU A 18 -12.26 -5.38 14.40
C LEU A 18 -12.79 -5.45 15.84
N THR A 19 -13.95 -4.85 16.07
CA THR A 19 -14.63 -4.87 17.37
C THR A 19 -15.79 -5.86 17.33
N LEU A 20 -15.76 -6.81 18.26
CA LEU A 20 -16.76 -7.87 18.41
C LEU A 20 -17.40 -7.78 19.80
N LEU A 21 -18.70 -8.02 19.86
CA LEU A 21 -19.44 -8.16 21.12
C LEU A 21 -19.65 -9.63 21.41
N GLY A 22 -19.32 -10.04 22.63
CA GLY A 22 -19.57 -11.38 23.15
C GLY A 22 -20.23 -11.33 24.52
N THR A 23 -20.85 -12.42 24.92
CA THR A 23 -21.41 -12.61 26.26
C THR A 23 -20.42 -13.32 27.20
N ASP A 24 -19.38 -13.96 26.67
CA ASP A 24 -18.30 -14.59 27.44
C ASP A 24 -17.00 -13.77 27.36
N ALA A 25 -16.52 -13.29 28.51
CA ALA A 25 -15.27 -12.55 28.63
C ALA A 25 -14.03 -13.46 28.83
N ARG A 26 -14.21 -14.77 28.93
CA ARG A 26 -13.17 -15.74 29.30
C ARG A 26 -12.56 -16.47 28.12
N ILE A 27 -12.83 -16.02 26.88
CA ILE A 27 -12.20 -16.62 25.69
C ILE A 27 -10.69 -16.52 25.87
N ASP A 28 -9.99 -17.62 25.64
CA ASP A 28 -8.54 -17.67 25.68
C ASP A 28 -7.96 -16.87 24.52
N ARG A 29 -7.67 -15.60 24.79
CA ARG A 29 -7.16 -14.60 23.84
C ARG A 29 -5.87 -15.05 23.16
N SER A 30 -5.04 -15.84 23.86
CA SER A 30 -3.76 -16.30 23.32
C SER A 30 -3.95 -17.20 22.11
N ARG A 31 -5.05 -17.98 22.07
CA ARG A 31 -5.40 -18.86 20.95
C ARG A 31 -5.88 -18.11 19.71
N LEU A 32 -6.32 -16.86 19.85
CA LEU A 32 -6.74 -16.05 18.72
C LEU A 32 -5.55 -15.42 17.99
N LEU A 33 -4.41 -15.22 18.67
CA LEU A 33 -3.23 -14.62 18.05
C LEU A 33 -2.67 -15.50 16.94
N GLY A 34 -2.34 -14.89 15.80
CA GLY A 34 -1.86 -15.55 14.59
C GLY A 34 -2.93 -16.29 13.79
N GLN A 35 -4.18 -16.37 14.29
CA GLN A 35 -5.27 -17.01 13.56
C GLN A 35 -5.79 -16.11 12.44
N PRO A 36 -6.23 -16.69 11.30
CA PRO A 36 -6.89 -15.94 10.26
C PRO A 36 -8.28 -15.47 10.71
N VAL A 37 -8.69 -14.31 10.23
CA VAL A 37 -10.05 -13.79 10.36
C VAL A 37 -10.46 -13.17 9.02
N THR A 38 -11.68 -13.49 8.58
CA THR A 38 -12.30 -12.86 7.42
C THR A 38 -13.53 -12.08 7.86
N VAL A 39 -13.61 -10.82 7.43
CA VAL A 39 -14.82 -10.01 7.51
C VAL A 39 -15.48 -10.02 6.13
N THR A 40 -16.74 -10.45 6.09
CA THR A 40 -17.58 -10.37 4.89
C THR A 40 -18.41 -9.10 4.97
N ILE A 41 -18.24 -8.20 4.00
CA ILE A 41 -18.97 -6.95 3.85
C ILE A 41 -19.97 -7.13 2.71
N PRO A 42 -21.28 -7.10 2.99
CA PRO A 42 -22.30 -7.09 1.94
C PRO A 42 -22.14 -5.86 1.04
N THR A 43 -22.31 -6.06 -0.25
CA THR A 43 -22.39 -5.00 -1.27
C THR A 43 -23.84 -4.89 -1.76
N GLN A 44 -24.16 -3.90 -2.60
CA GLN A 44 -25.49 -3.79 -3.21
C GLN A 44 -25.88 -5.04 -4.04
N SER A 45 -24.90 -5.74 -4.60
CA SER A 45 -25.09 -7.03 -5.25
C SER A 45 -24.82 -8.16 -4.26
N LEU A 46 -25.89 -8.84 -3.82
CA LEU A 46 -25.78 -10.00 -2.90
C LEU A 46 -24.90 -11.14 -3.44
N LEU A 47 -24.59 -11.16 -4.74
CA LEU A 47 -23.76 -12.18 -5.38
C LEU A 47 -22.25 -11.89 -5.29
N THR A 48 -21.85 -10.67 -4.91
CA THR A 48 -20.44 -10.24 -4.91
C THR A 48 -20.08 -9.49 -3.61
N PRO A 49 -20.05 -10.18 -2.44
CA PRO A 49 -19.62 -9.56 -1.21
C PRO A 49 -18.13 -9.19 -1.27
N ARG A 50 -17.74 -8.12 -0.57
CA ARG A 50 -16.33 -7.78 -0.35
C ARG A 50 -15.81 -8.56 0.85
N TYR A 51 -14.65 -9.19 0.68
CA TYR A 51 -13.95 -9.83 1.80
C TYR A 51 -12.83 -8.92 2.29
N ILE A 52 -12.55 -9.02 3.59
CA ILE A 52 -11.33 -8.50 4.20
C ILE A 52 -10.76 -9.62 5.07
N ASN A 53 -9.75 -10.29 4.55
CA ASN A 53 -9.01 -11.35 5.22
C ASN A 53 -7.68 -10.85 5.80
N GLY A 54 -7.32 -11.31 6.99
CA GLY A 54 -6.01 -11.04 7.59
C GLY A 54 -5.74 -11.91 8.83
N LYS A 55 -4.67 -11.61 9.56
CA LYS A 55 -4.23 -12.31 10.77
C LYS A 55 -4.46 -11.46 12.02
N VAL A 56 -4.96 -12.07 13.09
CA VAL A 56 -5.12 -11.40 14.39
C VAL A 56 -3.76 -11.25 15.06
N THR A 57 -3.24 -10.03 15.19
CA THR A 57 -1.91 -9.76 15.79
C THR A 57 -1.98 -9.16 17.19
N ARG A 58 -3.16 -8.68 17.60
CA ARG A 58 -3.42 -8.22 18.97
C ARG A 58 -4.86 -8.48 19.35
N VAL A 59 -5.08 -8.83 20.61
CA VAL A 59 -6.41 -9.03 21.19
C VAL A 59 -6.49 -8.22 22.48
N ALA A 60 -7.47 -7.34 22.59
CA ALA A 60 -7.85 -6.68 23.83
C ALA A 60 -9.28 -7.04 24.19
N VAL A 61 -9.56 -7.15 25.49
CA VAL A 61 -10.91 -7.38 26.01
C VAL A 61 -11.24 -6.30 27.04
N SER A 62 -12.42 -5.71 26.91
CA SER A 62 -12.99 -4.78 27.87
C SER A 62 -14.46 -5.12 28.11
N ALA A 63 -15.12 -4.42 29.02
CA ALA A 63 -16.56 -4.56 29.23
C ALA A 63 -17.26 -3.26 28.80
N VAL A 64 -18.43 -3.41 28.20
CA VAL A 64 -19.36 -2.29 27.94
C VAL A 64 -20.74 -2.68 28.43
N GLU A 65 -21.51 -1.71 28.92
CA GLU A 65 -22.92 -1.89 29.21
C GLU A 65 -23.74 -1.21 28.11
N LEU A 66 -24.60 -1.97 27.44
CA LEU A 66 -25.50 -1.48 26.39
C LEU A 66 -26.91 -1.87 26.78
N THR A 67 -27.79 -0.87 26.89
CA THR A 67 -29.22 -1.06 27.23
C THR A 67 -29.44 -1.97 28.44
N GLY A 68 -28.64 -1.80 29.51
CA GLY A 68 -28.72 -2.60 30.75
C GLY A 68 -28.13 -4.01 30.66
N THR A 69 -27.50 -4.40 29.54
CA THR A 69 -26.81 -5.68 29.36
C THR A 69 -25.30 -5.46 29.29
N ARG A 70 -24.55 -6.20 30.11
CA ARG A 70 -23.08 -6.15 30.10
C ARG A 70 -22.52 -7.11 29.04
N TYR A 71 -21.76 -6.57 28.11
CA TYR A 71 -21.06 -7.32 27.06
C TYR A 71 -19.54 -7.32 27.29
N ALA A 72 -18.90 -8.40 26.87
CA ALA A 72 -17.46 -8.44 26.64
C ALA A 72 -17.17 -7.87 25.24
N VAL A 73 -16.35 -6.83 25.17
CA VAL A 73 -15.91 -6.22 23.92
C VAL A 73 -14.53 -6.75 23.59
N TYR A 74 -14.42 -7.50 22.50
CA TYR A 74 -13.14 -7.93 21.95
C TYR A 74 -12.72 -6.98 20.83
N GLN A 75 -11.53 -6.38 20.99
CA GLN A 75 -10.88 -5.60 19.95
C GLN A 75 -9.71 -6.39 19.39
N LEU A 76 -9.82 -6.76 18.12
CA LEU A 76 -8.80 -7.49 17.38
C LEU A 76 -8.06 -6.53 16.45
N THR A 77 -6.73 -6.49 16.52
CA THR A 77 -5.92 -5.87 15.46
C THR A 77 -5.68 -6.93 14.39
N VAL A 78 -6.03 -6.61 13.16
CA VAL A 78 -5.94 -7.48 11.99
C VAL A 78 -4.95 -6.87 11.00
N GLU A 79 -3.92 -7.62 10.65
CA GLU A 79 -2.83 -7.23 9.74
C GLU A 79 -2.62 -8.30 8.66
N PRO A 80 -1.99 -7.98 7.51
CA PRO A 80 -1.67 -9.00 6.50
C PRO A 80 -0.55 -9.92 7.00
N ASP A 81 -0.26 -10.96 6.23
CA ASP A 81 0.84 -11.89 6.44
C ASP A 81 2.23 -11.21 6.43
N LEU A 82 2.33 -9.92 6.10
CA LEU A 82 3.52 -9.08 6.32
C LEU A 82 3.81 -8.76 7.79
N TRP A 83 2.89 -9.04 8.72
CA TRP A 83 3.05 -8.66 10.13
C TRP A 83 4.34 -9.15 10.82
N PRO A 84 4.93 -10.32 10.49
CA PRO A 84 6.21 -10.74 11.07
C PRO A 84 7.35 -9.84 10.56
N MET A 85 7.32 -9.45 9.29
CA MET A 85 8.32 -8.60 8.63
C MET A 85 8.34 -7.16 9.18
N LYS A 86 7.29 -6.74 9.88
CA LYS A 86 7.25 -5.47 10.64
C LYS A 86 8.01 -5.54 11.97
N ARG A 87 8.25 -6.75 12.48
CA ARG A 87 8.69 -7.01 13.86
C ARG A 87 10.06 -7.69 13.92
N ASP A 88 10.64 -8.00 12.77
CA ASP A 88 12.00 -8.50 12.69
C ASP A 88 13.00 -7.35 12.49
N ARG A 89 14.28 -7.70 12.54
CA ARG A 89 15.39 -6.79 12.26
C ARG A 89 16.60 -7.61 11.85
N ASN A 90 17.10 -7.39 10.64
CA ASN A 90 18.10 -8.29 10.05
C ASN A 90 19.31 -7.54 9.47
N LEU A 91 20.38 -8.30 9.25
CA LEU A 91 21.55 -7.91 8.47
C LEU A 91 21.80 -8.99 7.42
N ARG A 92 21.51 -8.69 6.15
CA ARG A 92 21.65 -9.65 5.04
C ARG A 92 22.25 -8.98 3.82
N ILE A 93 23.00 -9.77 3.06
CA ILE A 93 23.60 -9.37 1.79
C ILE A 93 22.92 -10.17 0.68
N PHE A 94 22.47 -9.48 -0.36
CA PHE A 94 21.94 -10.02 -1.60
C PHE A 94 22.89 -9.61 -2.73
N GLN A 95 23.31 -10.57 -3.55
CA GLN A 95 24.25 -10.33 -4.67
C GLN A 95 23.71 -10.95 -5.95
N GLY A 96 23.92 -10.28 -7.07
CA GLY A 96 23.55 -10.78 -8.40
C GLY A 96 22.05 -11.02 -8.55
N GLN A 97 21.22 -10.21 -7.89
CA GLN A 97 19.77 -10.36 -7.90
C GLN A 97 19.06 -9.06 -8.27
N THR A 98 17.92 -9.17 -8.93
CA THR A 98 17.01 -8.04 -9.13
C THR A 98 16.20 -7.78 -7.87
N VAL A 99 15.68 -6.56 -7.71
CA VAL A 99 14.79 -6.25 -6.57
C VAL A 99 13.57 -7.18 -6.51
N PRO A 100 12.85 -7.48 -7.61
CA PRO A 100 11.77 -8.47 -7.55
C PRO A 100 12.21 -9.84 -7.04
N GLN A 101 13.41 -10.31 -7.36
CA GLN A 101 13.93 -11.59 -6.84
C GLN A 101 14.15 -11.52 -5.31
N ILE A 102 14.74 -10.43 -4.83
CA ILE A 102 14.95 -10.19 -3.38
C ILE A 102 13.60 -10.12 -2.65
N VAL A 103 12.65 -9.34 -3.17
CA VAL A 103 11.30 -9.17 -2.61
C VAL A 103 10.58 -10.52 -2.55
N LYS A 104 10.55 -11.28 -3.65
CA LYS A 104 9.94 -12.61 -3.71
C LYS A 104 10.56 -13.60 -2.72
N THR A 105 11.89 -13.55 -2.56
CA THR A 105 12.60 -14.41 -1.59
C THR A 105 12.10 -14.13 -0.18
N LEU A 106 12.08 -12.85 0.24
CA LEU A 106 11.67 -12.47 1.58
C LEU A 106 10.17 -12.71 1.83
N LEU A 107 9.31 -12.40 0.86
CA LEU A 107 7.88 -12.71 0.96
C LEU A 107 7.62 -14.21 1.07
N GLY A 108 8.37 -15.03 0.31
CA GLY A 108 8.28 -16.48 0.33
C GLY A 108 8.73 -17.11 1.65
N GLU A 109 9.80 -16.58 2.27
CA GLU A 109 10.26 -17.01 3.61
C GLU A 109 9.17 -16.83 4.68
N HIS A 110 8.30 -15.83 4.52
CA HIS A 110 7.16 -15.57 5.40
C HIS A 110 5.82 -16.13 4.90
N GLN A 111 5.83 -16.96 3.84
CA GLN A 111 4.64 -17.61 3.25
C GLN A 111 3.54 -16.62 2.83
N VAL A 112 3.92 -15.42 2.39
CA VAL A 112 2.98 -14.42 1.89
C VAL A 112 2.45 -14.88 0.53
N ASN A 113 1.13 -14.93 0.38
CA ASN A 113 0.51 -15.16 -0.93
C ASN A 113 0.84 -13.99 -1.85
N LEU A 114 1.43 -14.30 -3.00
CA LEU A 114 1.96 -13.31 -3.92
C LEU A 114 1.38 -13.52 -5.32
N GLU A 115 0.89 -12.44 -5.92
CA GLU A 115 0.64 -12.33 -7.35
C GLU A 115 1.61 -11.32 -7.94
N ASP A 116 2.33 -11.72 -8.99
CA ASP A 116 3.28 -10.85 -9.69
C ASP A 116 2.67 -10.38 -11.01
N LYS A 117 2.40 -9.09 -11.10
CA LYS A 117 1.95 -8.43 -12.34
C LYS A 117 2.99 -7.46 -12.90
N LEU A 118 4.24 -7.53 -12.46
CA LEU A 118 5.29 -6.65 -12.96
C LEU A 118 5.54 -6.89 -14.46
N THR A 119 5.66 -5.81 -15.23
CA THR A 119 5.87 -5.86 -16.69
C THR A 119 7.21 -5.29 -17.12
N GLY A 120 7.84 -4.49 -16.25
CA GLY A 120 9.14 -3.88 -16.47
C GLY A 120 10.31 -4.86 -16.40
N SER A 121 11.44 -4.42 -16.94
CA SER A 121 12.74 -5.07 -16.75
C SER A 121 13.49 -4.37 -15.63
N TYR A 122 14.00 -5.15 -14.68
CA TYR A 122 14.69 -4.63 -13.49
C TYR A 122 16.17 -4.95 -13.55
N ARG A 123 16.98 -4.00 -13.08
CA ARG A 123 18.43 -4.20 -13.06
C ARG A 123 18.84 -5.28 -12.06
N VAL A 124 19.96 -5.93 -12.37
CA VAL A 124 20.62 -6.82 -11.42
C VAL A 124 21.50 -5.99 -10.52
N TRP A 125 21.33 -6.15 -9.20
CA TRP A 125 22.17 -5.51 -8.21
C TRP A 125 23.36 -6.41 -7.87
N ASP A 126 24.57 -5.94 -8.18
CA ASP A 126 25.81 -6.64 -7.81
C ASP A 126 25.92 -6.84 -6.29
N TYR A 127 25.48 -5.85 -5.53
CA TYR A 127 25.54 -5.83 -4.07
C TYR A 127 24.42 -4.98 -3.48
N CYS A 128 23.52 -5.62 -2.73
CA CYS A 128 22.41 -4.99 -2.03
C CYS A 128 22.38 -5.47 -0.58
N VAL A 129 22.29 -4.55 0.38
CA VAL A 129 22.37 -4.86 1.81
C VAL A 129 21.08 -4.46 2.50
N GLN A 130 20.52 -5.38 3.28
CA GLN A 130 19.59 -5.08 4.35
C GLN A 130 20.43 -4.78 5.60
N TYR A 131 20.38 -3.55 6.11
CA TYR A 131 21.28 -3.13 7.19
C TYR A 131 20.51 -2.61 8.41
N GLN A 132 20.38 -3.45 9.43
CA GLN A 132 19.74 -3.10 10.70
C GLN A 132 18.33 -2.52 10.55
N GLU A 133 17.57 -3.00 9.59
CA GLU A 133 16.20 -2.60 9.29
C GLU A 133 15.29 -3.83 9.29
N SER A 134 13.98 -3.62 9.43
CA SER A 134 13.01 -4.71 9.32
C SER A 134 12.95 -5.23 7.89
N SER A 135 12.48 -6.46 7.69
CA SER A 135 12.34 -7.02 6.35
C SER A 135 11.28 -6.29 5.54
N LEU A 136 10.26 -5.72 6.19
CA LEU A 136 9.28 -4.87 5.51
C LEU A 136 9.92 -3.56 5.03
N ASP A 137 10.63 -2.84 5.90
CA ASP A 137 11.27 -1.57 5.53
C ASP A 137 12.25 -1.77 4.36
N PHE A 138 13.00 -2.87 4.40
CA PHE A 138 13.94 -3.24 3.35
C PHE A 138 13.27 -3.45 2.00
N ILE A 139 12.22 -4.27 1.94
CA ILE A 139 11.51 -4.49 0.66
C ILE A 139 10.78 -3.23 0.21
N SER A 140 10.19 -2.45 1.14
CA SER A 140 9.47 -1.22 0.81
C SER A 140 10.40 -0.21 0.14
N ARG A 141 11.55 0.11 0.73
CA ARG A 141 12.48 1.07 0.12
C ARG A 141 13.07 0.61 -1.22
N LEU A 142 13.18 -0.71 -1.44
CA LEU A 142 13.65 -1.26 -2.71
C LEU A 142 12.55 -1.17 -3.77
N MET A 143 11.31 -1.50 -3.42
CA MET A 143 10.16 -1.37 -4.30
C MET A 143 9.93 0.10 -4.68
N GLU A 144 9.98 1.02 -3.72
CA GLU A 144 9.89 2.47 -3.95
C GLU A 144 10.98 2.97 -4.91
N LEU A 145 12.20 2.46 -4.79
CA LEU A 145 13.31 2.82 -5.67
C LEU A 145 13.08 2.33 -7.11
N GLU A 146 12.57 1.11 -7.27
CA GLU A 146 12.34 0.48 -8.58
C GLU A 146 10.95 0.78 -9.16
N GLY A 147 10.18 1.67 -8.55
CA GLY A 147 8.85 2.06 -9.03
C GLY A 147 7.82 0.94 -8.94
N ILE A 148 8.02 0.00 -8.01
CA ILE A 148 7.11 -1.11 -7.74
C ILE A 148 6.13 -0.66 -6.66
N ALA A 149 4.84 -0.82 -6.93
CA ALA A 149 3.77 -0.66 -5.97
C ALA A 149 3.15 -2.02 -5.63
N TYR A 150 2.37 -2.06 -4.54
CA TYR A 150 1.56 -3.23 -4.24
C TYR A 150 0.22 -2.87 -3.62
N TYR A 151 -0.72 -3.80 -3.67
CA TYR A 151 -1.97 -3.75 -2.92
C TYR A 151 -2.37 -5.16 -2.47
N PHE A 152 -3.45 -5.28 -1.71
CA PHE A 152 -3.97 -6.56 -1.27
C PHE A 152 -5.29 -6.88 -1.97
N SER A 153 -5.35 -8.03 -2.62
CA SER A 153 -6.60 -8.63 -3.06
C SER A 153 -7.11 -9.57 -1.96
N HIS A 154 -8.37 -9.45 -1.58
CA HIS A 154 -8.96 -10.23 -0.50
C HIS A 154 -10.02 -11.20 -1.02
N GLU A 155 -9.90 -12.45 -0.61
CA GLU A 155 -10.83 -13.53 -0.87
C GLU A 155 -11.40 -14.07 0.45
N ALA A 156 -12.32 -15.02 0.38
CA ALA A 156 -13.04 -15.52 1.56
C ALA A 156 -12.10 -16.19 2.59
N ASP A 157 -11.02 -16.82 2.14
CA ASP A 157 -10.13 -17.64 2.95
C ASP A 157 -8.67 -17.15 2.97
N LYS A 158 -8.31 -16.21 2.09
CA LYS A 158 -6.95 -15.66 1.97
C LYS A 158 -6.94 -14.19 1.55
N HIS A 159 -5.78 -13.57 1.68
CA HIS A 159 -5.44 -12.32 1.03
C HIS A 159 -4.13 -12.50 0.28
N THR A 160 -4.00 -11.81 -0.85
CA THR A 160 -2.86 -11.92 -1.78
C THR A 160 -2.26 -10.55 -1.96
N LEU A 161 -0.95 -10.42 -1.74
CA LEU A 161 -0.19 -9.23 -2.10
C LEU A 161 0.02 -9.24 -3.62
N VAL A 162 -0.40 -8.18 -4.29
CA VAL A 162 -0.27 -8.04 -5.75
C VAL A 162 0.80 -6.99 -6.04
N LEU A 163 1.91 -7.39 -6.66
CA LEU A 163 2.94 -6.48 -7.15
C LEU A 163 2.52 -5.89 -8.50
N THR A 164 2.68 -4.58 -8.69
CA THR A 164 2.35 -3.87 -9.93
C THR A 164 3.31 -2.71 -10.19
N ASP A 165 3.58 -2.43 -11.46
CA ASP A 165 4.40 -1.32 -11.95
C ASP A 165 3.70 -0.50 -13.05
N ALA A 166 2.45 -0.82 -13.38
CA ALA A 166 1.73 -0.22 -14.49
C ALA A 166 0.27 0.09 -14.14
N ALA A 167 -0.12 1.35 -14.31
CA ALA A 167 -1.48 1.82 -14.01
C ALA A 167 -2.56 1.11 -14.84
N THR A 168 -2.23 0.63 -16.04
CA THR A 168 -3.16 -0.03 -16.97
C THR A 168 -3.68 -1.39 -16.50
N GLN A 169 -3.11 -1.94 -15.42
CA GLN A 169 -3.49 -3.25 -14.90
C GLN A 169 -4.57 -3.21 -13.83
N HIS A 170 -4.88 -2.02 -13.30
CA HIS A 170 -5.96 -1.85 -12.34
C HIS A 170 -7.31 -2.07 -13.04
N GLN A 171 -8.21 -2.75 -12.33
CA GLN A 171 -9.56 -3.03 -12.81
C GLN A 171 -10.54 -2.56 -11.74
N PRO A 172 -11.69 -1.99 -12.13
CA PRO A 172 -12.70 -1.59 -11.17
C PRO A 172 -13.13 -2.80 -10.33
N PHE A 173 -13.51 -2.55 -9.07
CA PHE A 173 -14.13 -3.59 -8.26
C PHE A 173 -15.44 -4.01 -8.93
N SER A 174 -15.66 -5.32 -9.10
CA SER A 174 -16.80 -5.83 -9.86
C SER A 174 -18.14 -5.37 -9.27
N GLY A 175 -18.99 -4.76 -10.10
CA GLY A 175 -20.25 -4.15 -9.69
C GLY A 175 -20.13 -2.71 -9.18
N TYR A 176 -18.93 -2.13 -9.18
CA TYR A 176 -18.64 -0.75 -8.80
C TYR A 176 -17.88 -0.02 -9.92
N GLU A 177 -18.11 -0.38 -11.18
CA GLU A 177 -17.53 0.28 -12.35
C GLU A 177 -17.94 1.75 -12.46
N VAL A 178 -19.12 2.09 -11.91
CA VAL A 178 -19.62 3.46 -11.78
C VAL A 178 -20.20 3.63 -10.37
N ILE A 179 -19.73 4.65 -9.64
CA ILE A 179 -20.21 4.98 -8.30
C ILE A 179 -20.90 6.35 -8.36
N PRO A 180 -22.19 6.47 -7.96
CA PRO A 180 -22.89 7.74 -8.02
C PRO A 180 -22.36 8.74 -6.99
N TYR A 181 -22.34 10.02 -7.36
CA TYR A 181 -22.14 11.13 -6.42
C TYR A 181 -23.49 11.67 -5.96
N HIS A 182 -23.79 11.47 -4.68
CA HIS A 182 -25.05 11.88 -4.07
C HIS A 182 -24.93 13.30 -3.52
N GLN A 183 -25.45 14.27 -4.29
CA GLN A 183 -25.69 15.62 -3.76
C GLN A 183 -27.00 15.62 -2.96
N THR A 184 -26.91 15.43 -1.65
CA THR A 184 -28.10 15.59 -0.80
C THR A 184 -28.29 17.08 -0.46
N PRO A 185 -29.48 17.68 -0.72
CA PRO A 185 -29.83 18.97 -0.15
C PRO A 185 -29.70 18.90 1.37
N SER A 186 -29.32 20.01 2.02
CA SER A 186 -28.99 20.11 3.45
C SER A 186 -29.85 19.21 4.36
N GLY A 187 -29.36 18.01 4.67
CA GLY A 187 -30.01 17.06 5.59
C GLY A 187 -30.75 15.87 4.97
N GLY A 188 -30.70 15.66 3.64
CA GLY A 188 -31.26 14.45 3.01
C GLY A 188 -30.36 13.22 3.22
N SER A 189 -30.97 12.05 3.45
CA SER A 189 -30.30 10.73 3.38
C SER A 189 -30.67 10.03 2.08
N THR A 190 -29.73 9.28 1.53
CA THR A 190 -29.98 8.34 0.41
C THR A 190 -29.85 6.92 0.93
N ASP A 191 -30.69 6.02 0.43
CA ASP A 191 -30.64 4.59 0.76
C ASP A 191 -29.63 3.84 -0.13
N GLU A 192 -29.16 4.48 -1.20
CA GLU A 192 -28.19 3.89 -2.14
C GLU A 192 -26.75 4.18 -1.72
N GLU A 193 -25.84 3.24 -1.99
CA GLU A 193 -24.42 3.46 -1.83
C GLU A 193 -23.92 4.54 -2.80
N GLY A 194 -22.90 5.30 -2.39
CA GLY A 194 -22.25 6.26 -3.28
C GLY A 194 -21.29 7.18 -2.55
N ILE A 195 -20.84 8.20 -3.27
CA ILE A 195 -19.94 9.24 -2.75
C ILE A 195 -20.78 10.42 -2.26
N SER A 196 -20.47 10.91 -1.07
CA SER A 196 -21.20 11.99 -0.39
C SER A 196 -20.41 13.29 -0.27
N GLN A 197 -19.07 13.22 -0.30
CA GLN A 197 -18.18 14.37 -0.28
C GLN A 197 -17.09 14.16 -1.31
N TRP A 198 -16.72 15.23 -2.01
CA TRP A 198 -15.67 15.23 -3.02
C TRP A 198 -14.90 16.54 -2.92
N ALA A 199 -13.59 16.44 -2.69
CA ALA A 199 -12.69 17.57 -2.58
C ALA A 199 -11.47 17.36 -3.48
N LEU A 200 -11.13 18.40 -4.22
CA LEU A 200 -9.94 18.46 -5.08
C LEU A 200 -8.90 19.32 -4.40
N GLU A 201 -7.66 18.88 -4.40
CA GLU A 201 -6.51 19.60 -3.88
C GLU A 201 -5.40 19.62 -4.93
N ASP A 202 -4.92 20.81 -5.27
CA ASP A 202 -3.76 20.98 -6.15
C ASP A 202 -2.61 21.62 -5.37
N SER A 203 -1.40 21.09 -5.52
CA SER A 203 -0.19 21.55 -4.83
C SER A 203 0.95 21.86 -5.82
N VAL A 204 1.74 22.88 -5.48
CA VAL A 204 2.92 23.24 -6.27
C VAL A 204 4.05 22.25 -5.98
N THR A 205 4.53 21.58 -7.03
CA THR A 205 5.69 20.69 -6.98
C THR A 205 6.89 21.28 -7.73
N PRO A 206 8.13 20.85 -7.40
CA PRO A 206 9.33 21.27 -8.13
C PRO A 206 9.24 21.02 -9.63
N GLY A 207 9.97 21.84 -10.41
CA GLY A 207 9.91 21.86 -11.87
C GLY A 207 10.93 20.95 -12.55
N ILE A 208 12.00 20.55 -11.86
CA ILE A 208 13.04 19.66 -12.38
C ILE A 208 13.54 18.75 -11.25
N TYR A 209 13.65 17.46 -11.52
CA TYR A 209 14.44 16.52 -10.72
C TYR A 209 15.72 16.18 -11.46
N SER A 210 16.86 16.25 -10.79
CA SER A 210 18.14 15.84 -11.36
C SER A 210 18.91 14.99 -10.37
N LEU A 211 19.71 14.07 -10.91
CA LEU A 211 20.57 13.20 -10.13
C LEU A 211 21.82 12.88 -10.91
N ASP A 212 22.87 12.52 -10.18
CA ASP A 212 24.14 12.13 -10.76
C ASP A 212 24.77 11.01 -9.92
N ASP A 213 25.77 10.33 -10.48
CA ASP A 213 26.62 9.39 -9.74
C ASP A 213 28.04 9.34 -10.31
N TYR A 214 28.95 8.60 -9.66
CA TYR A 214 30.32 8.41 -10.09
C TYR A 214 30.68 6.93 -10.18
N ASP A 215 31.09 6.50 -11.37
CA ASP A 215 31.71 5.19 -11.59
C ASP A 215 33.24 5.33 -11.72
N PHE A 216 33.98 4.85 -10.72
CA PHE A 216 35.44 4.86 -10.73
C PHE A 216 36.05 4.03 -11.88
N ARG A 217 35.30 3.09 -12.46
CA ARG A 217 35.73 2.30 -13.63
C ARG A 217 35.60 3.10 -14.93
N LYS A 218 34.77 4.15 -14.93
CA LYS A 218 34.51 5.05 -16.06
C LYS A 218 34.54 6.50 -15.55
N PRO A 219 35.69 7.01 -15.07
CA PRO A 219 35.77 8.28 -14.34
C PRO A 219 35.35 9.51 -15.15
N ASN A 220 35.29 9.42 -16.49
CA ASN A 220 34.86 10.48 -17.39
C ASN A 220 33.43 10.26 -17.94
N ALA A 221 32.69 9.26 -17.46
CA ALA A 221 31.33 9.00 -17.91
C ALA A 221 30.40 10.13 -17.45
N TRP A 222 29.57 10.61 -18.38
CA TRP A 222 28.49 11.55 -18.04
C TRP A 222 27.29 10.76 -17.51
N LEU A 223 27.10 10.80 -16.20
CA LEU A 223 26.04 10.09 -15.48
C LEU A 223 24.89 11.00 -15.04
N PHE A 224 25.08 12.31 -15.13
CA PHE A 224 24.06 13.30 -14.81
C PHE A 224 22.82 13.13 -15.70
N GLN A 225 21.68 13.04 -15.05
CA GLN A 225 20.37 13.06 -15.70
C GLN A 225 19.44 14.04 -15.02
N ALA A 226 18.55 14.64 -15.81
CA ALA A 226 17.54 15.56 -15.34
C ALA A 226 16.21 15.29 -16.05
N GLN A 227 15.12 15.35 -15.30
CA GLN A 227 13.76 15.18 -15.79
C GLN A 227 12.91 16.38 -15.42
N GLN A 228 12.26 16.96 -16.43
CA GLN A 228 11.34 18.08 -16.24
C GLN A 228 10.00 17.59 -15.70
N ASN A 229 9.41 18.37 -14.81
CA ASN A 229 8.05 18.17 -14.33
C ASN A 229 7.10 19.15 -15.05
N PRO A 230 6.29 18.67 -16.01
CA PRO A 230 5.40 19.53 -16.79
C PRO A 230 4.23 20.09 -15.97
N ALA A 231 3.92 19.50 -14.81
CA ALA A 231 2.82 19.95 -13.95
C ALA A 231 3.20 21.16 -13.08
N SER A 232 4.49 21.49 -12.97
CA SER A 232 4.92 22.65 -12.20
C SER A 232 4.44 23.96 -12.87
N PRO A 233 3.90 24.95 -12.13
CA PRO A 233 3.42 26.22 -12.70
C PRO A 233 4.51 27.05 -13.42
N LYS A 234 5.77 26.83 -13.04
CA LYS A 234 6.97 27.41 -13.67
C LYS A 234 8.03 26.32 -13.81
N PRO A 235 7.90 25.42 -14.81
CA PRO A 235 8.87 24.35 -15.03
C PRO A 235 10.28 24.93 -15.15
N GLY A 236 11.21 24.44 -14.34
CA GLY A 236 12.62 24.90 -14.31
C GLY A 236 12.99 26.04 -13.36
N SER A 237 12.06 26.57 -12.56
CA SER A 237 12.38 27.61 -11.55
C SER A 237 12.71 27.08 -10.15
N ILE A 238 12.30 25.84 -9.87
CA ILE A 238 12.56 25.14 -8.60
C ILE A 238 13.11 23.76 -8.99
N ASP A 239 14.36 23.51 -8.64
CA ASP A 239 15.08 22.28 -8.92
C ASP A 239 15.32 21.46 -7.64
N VAL A 240 15.26 20.15 -7.79
CA VAL A 240 15.76 19.19 -6.80
C VAL A 240 16.93 18.45 -7.42
N TYR A 241 18.05 18.41 -6.70
CA TYR A 241 19.24 17.66 -7.10
C TYR A 241 19.59 16.65 -6.01
N ASP A 242 19.73 15.37 -6.39
CA ASP A 242 20.09 14.29 -5.48
C ASP A 242 21.45 13.66 -5.85
N TRP A 243 22.27 13.46 -4.82
CA TRP A 243 23.54 12.74 -4.89
C TRP A 243 23.79 11.93 -3.61
N PRO A 244 24.26 10.67 -3.69
CA PRO A 244 24.47 9.89 -4.91
C PRO A 244 23.17 9.24 -5.42
N GLY A 245 23.04 9.12 -6.74
CA GLY A 245 21.87 8.48 -7.38
C GLY A 245 21.81 6.95 -7.28
N ARG A 246 22.91 6.31 -6.85
CA ARG A 246 23.07 4.86 -6.67
C ARG A 246 22.96 4.07 -7.98
N PHE A 247 23.64 4.52 -9.02
CA PHE A 247 23.70 3.84 -10.32
C PHE A 247 25.07 4.00 -10.99
N VAL A 248 25.35 3.12 -11.95
CA VAL A 248 26.62 3.12 -12.73
C VAL A 248 26.38 3.12 -14.24
N GLU A 249 25.12 3.15 -14.65
CA GLU A 249 24.70 3.16 -16.06
C GLU A 249 23.67 4.26 -16.29
N THR A 250 23.79 4.96 -17.42
CA THR A 250 22.92 6.07 -17.79
C THR A 250 21.44 5.68 -17.91
N GLY A 251 21.15 4.45 -18.38
CA GLY A 251 19.77 3.96 -18.47
C GLY A 251 19.08 3.86 -17.10
N HIS A 252 19.82 3.51 -16.04
CA HIS A 252 19.28 3.51 -14.67
C HIS A 252 19.05 4.93 -14.16
N ALA A 253 19.91 5.88 -14.54
CA ALA A 253 19.77 7.28 -14.18
C ALA A 253 18.46 7.88 -14.73
N GLU A 254 18.17 7.65 -16.01
CA GLU A 254 16.92 8.09 -16.65
C GLU A 254 15.69 7.47 -15.98
N PHE A 255 15.76 6.18 -15.67
CA PHE A 255 14.69 5.46 -14.99
C PHE A 255 14.38 6.03 -13.59
N TYR A 256 15.41 6.24 -12.76
CA TYR A 256 15.22 6.79 -11.41
C TYR A 256 14.83 8.27 -11.43
N ALA A 257 15.34 9.07 -12.37
CA ALA A 257 14.88 10.44 -12.56
C ALA A 257 13.37 10.49 -12.84
N ARG A 258 12.90 9.60 -13.73
CA ARG A 258 11.49 9.50 -14.10
C ARG A 258 10.62 9.11 -12.91
N ILE A 259 10.95 8.04 -12.18
CA ILE A 259 10.15 7.60 -11.01
C ILE A 259 10.01 8.72 -9.98
N ARG A 260 11.12 9.42 -9.68
CA ARG A 260 11.12 10.52 -8.71
C ARG A 260 10.29 11.71 -9.18
N GLN A 261 10.32 12.01 -10.47
CA GLN A 261 9.48 13.05 -11.06
C GLN A 261 8.00 12.64 -11.10
N GLU A 262 7.68 11.40 -11.46
CA GLU A 262 6.30 10.88 -11.52
C GLU A 262 5.63 10.90 -10.14
N ARG A 263 6.38 10.68 -9.05
CA ARG A 263 5.88 10.88 -7.69
C ARG A 263 5.27 12.28 -7.48
N TRP A 264 5.87 13.31 -8.06
CA TRP A 264 5.31 14.66 -7.94
C TRP A 264 3.98 14.83 -8.65
N GLN A 265 3.65 14.00 -9.65
CA GLN A 265 2.32 14.04 -10.26
C GLN A 265 1.23 13.65 -9.25
N VAL A 266 1.54 12.71 -8.35
CA VAL A 266 0.65 12.29 -7.25
C VAL A 266 0.51 13.39 -6.19
N GLU A 267 1.58 14.14 -5.91
CA GLU A 267 1.54 15.27 -4.99
C GLU A 267 0.87 16.50 -5.61
N HIS A 268 0.94 16.66 -6.94
CA HIS A 268 0.40 17.81 -7.65
C HIS A 268 -1.12 17.89 -7.57
N GLN A 269 -1.81 16.76 -7.69
CA GLN A 269 -3.26 16.73 -7.65
C GLN A 269 -3.75 15.52 -6.86
N GLN A 270 -4.56 15.78 -5.84
CA GLN A 270 -5.18 14.75 -5.00
C GLN A 270 -6.68 14.96 -4.92
N ILE A 271 -7.40 13.84 -4.82
CA ILE A 271 -8.84 13.80 -4.65
C ILE A 271 -9.15 13.12 -3.34
N GLN A 272 -9.89 13.80 -2.46
CA GLN A 272 -10.39 13.24 -1.21
C GLN A 272 -11.91 13.07 -1.30
N ALA A 273 -12.39 11.90 -0.91
CA ALA A 273 -13.81 11.58 -0.98
C ALA A 273 -14.29 10.78 0.24
N THR A 274 -15.53 11.03 0.65
CA THR A 274 -16.23 10.25 1.69
C THR A 274 -17.36 9.46 1.03
N ALA A 275 -17.38 8.14 1.22
CA ALA A 275 -18.32 7.27 0.53
C ALA A 275 -18.86 6.14 1.41
N THR A 276 -20.04 5.64 1.05
CA THR A 276 -20.65 4.42 1.59
C THR A 276 -20.44 3.21 0.69
N ALA A 277 -19.96 3.43 -0.55
CA ALA A 277 -19.71 2.40 -1.54
C ALA A 277 -18.65 1.39 -1.07
N ALA A 278 -19.07 0.15 -0.83
CA ALA A 278 -18.20 -0.88 -0.27
C ALA A 278 -17.12 -1.38 -1.24
N GLY A 279 -17.28 -1.16 -2.55
CA GLY A 279 -16.31 -1.54 -3.58
C GLY A 279 -15.09 -0.60 -3.71
N ILE A 280 -15.04 0.52 -2.97
CA ILE A 280 -13.85 1.38 -2.98
C ILE A 280 -12.75 0.72 -2.15
N ALA A 281 -11.69 0.27 -2.82
CA ALA A 281 -10.58 -0.44 -2.22
C ALA A 281 -9.26 -0.12 -2.96
N PRO A 282 -8.10 -0.13 -2.28
CA PRO A 282 -6.82 0.06 -2.96
C PRO A 282 -6.59 -0.94 -4.09
N GLY A 283 -6.15 -0.44 -5.24
CA GLY A 283 -5.88 -1.26 -6.43
C GLY A 283 -7.06 -1.35 -7.42
N HIS A 284 -8.20 -0.73 -7.12
CA HIS A 284 -9.40 -0.65 -7.95
C HIS A 284 -9.77 0.77 -8.37
#